data_AF-A0A522F6T1-F1
#
_entry.id   AF-A0A522F6T1-F1
#
_cell.length_a   1.000
_cell.length_b   1.000
_cell.length_c   1.000
_cell.angle_alpha   90.00
_cell.angle_beta   90.00
_cell.angle_gamma   90.00
#
_symmetry.space_group_name_H-M   'P 1'
#
loop_
_entity.id
_entity.type
_entity.pdbx_description
1 polymer ?
#
loop_
_entity_poly.entity_id
_entity_poly.type
_entity_poly.pdbx_seq_one_letter_code
_entity_poly.pdbx_strand_id
1 'polypeptide(L)'
;GDGSGAGEMAVIASQNWVTGLSAKNPWQTKLIAASLRSHNQLELLAGTDVYTIPPKVAASGKKELSGKFTSRMHENYDVSIYNSAKDAHIEKFWEVNKNVLKLAERLSSKVPATGHELICIAQEEGCPDMFPALTKEEKGFIASDGKIPVHSRWAQKIKEGRIAPDTLLSLAGLASFTADQKMLDQRISGIIE
;
A
#
# COMPACT_ATOMS: atom_id res chain seq x y z
N GLY A 1 -2.68 8.14 15.49
CA GLY A 1 -1.71 8.61 16.49
C GLY A 1 -0.75 9.52 15.81
N ASP A 2 0.52 9.42 16.16
CA ASP A 2 1.61 10.18 15.55
C ASP A 2 2.13 9.57 14.24
N GLY A 3 1.61 8.40 13.85
CA GLY A 3 1.98 7.71 12.62
C GLY A 3 3.32 6.97 12.71
N SER A 4 3.96 6.96 13.89
CA SER A 4 5.17 6.17 14.13
C SER A 4 4.86 4.67 14.05
N GLY A 5 5.80 3.90 13.50
CA GLY A 5 5.70 2.45 13.38
C GLY A 5 4.77 1.94 12.29
N ALA A 6 3.80 2.73 11.80
CA ALA A 6 2.82 2.27 10.82
C ALA A 6 3.46 1.91 9.47
N GLY A 7 4.37 2.75 8.97
CA GLY A 7 5.09 2.50 7.72
C GLY A 7 6.03 1.31 7.85
N GLU A 8 6.76 1.23 8.97
CA GLU A 8 7.67 0.14 9.27
C GLU A 8 6.92 -1.20 9.41
N MET A 9 5.77 -1.21 10.10
CA MET A 9 4.89 -2.37 10.23
C MET A 9 4.40 -2.85 8.87
N ALA A 10 3.88 -1.95 8.03
CA ALA A 10 3.39 -2.29 6.69
C ALA A 10 4.49 -2.90 5.80
N VAL A 11 5.69 -2.34 5.82
CA VAL A 11 6.81 -2.84 5.02
C VAL A 11 7.31 -4.19 5.52
N ILE A 12 7.53 -4.36 6.83
CA ILE A 12 8.01 -5.64 7.38
C ILE A 12 6.96 -6.74 7.23
N ALA A 13 5.69 -6.45 7.47
CA ALA A 13 4.62 -7.42 7.21
C ALA A 13 4.58 -7.84 5.73
N SER A 14 4.69 -6.88 4.82
CA SER A 14 4.78 -7.16 3.39
C SER A 14 6.00 -8.02 3.05
N GLN A 15 7.18 -7.73 3.61
CA GLN A 15 8.40 -8.51 3.39
C GLN A 15 8.22 -9.97 3.85
N ASN A 16 7.62 -10.17 5.03
CA ASN A 16 7.37 -11.51 5.55
C ASN A 16 6.46 -12.33 4.60
N TRP A 17 5.36 -11.73 4.13
CA TRP A 17 4.45 -12.39 3.19
C TRP A 17 5.07 -12.63 1.81
N VAL A 18 5.73 -11.62 1.24
CA VAL A 18 6.42 -11.74 -0.04
C VAL A 18 7.45 -12.85 0.04
N THR A 19 8.31 -12.87 1.06
CA THR A 19 9.32 -13.92 1.24
C THR A 19 8.70 -15.32 1.30
N GLY A 20 7.67 -15.50 2.14
CA GLY A 20 7.04 -16.80 2.34
C GLY A 20 6.29 -17.34 1.11
N LEU A 21 5.62 -16.46 0.36
CA LEU A 21 4.91 -16.85 -0.87
C LEU A 21 5.87 -17.01 -2.05
N SER A 22 6.81 -16.08 -2.20
CA SER A 22 7.82 -16.05 -3.27
C SER A 22 8.74 -17.27 -3.24
N ALA A 23 9.02 -17.84 -2.06
CA ALA A 23 9.79 -19.08 -1.93
C ALA A 23 9.17 -20.28 -2.65
N LYS A 24 7.88 -20.23 -3.00
CA LYS A 24 7.17 -21.28 -3.74
C LYS A 24 7.17 -21.04 -5.26
N ASN A 25 7.59 -19.86 -5.72
CA ASN A 25 7.54 -19.48 -7.13
C ASN A 25 8.84 -19.89 -7.85
N PRO A 26 8.79 -20.19 -9.17
CA PRO A 26 9.99 -20.44 -9.97
C PRO A 26 10.97 -19.25 -9.97
N TRP A 27 10.45 -18.03 -9.87
CA TRP A 27 11.21 -16.81 -9.74
C TRP A 27 10.82 -16.07 -8.48
N GLN A 28 11.82 -15.67 -7.70
CA GLN A 28 11.59 -14.95 -6.46
C GLN A 28 11.20 -13.49 -6.74
N THR A 29 9.98 -13.12 -6.36
CA THR A 29 9.57 -11.73 -6.15
C THR A 29 10.33 -11.14 -4.97
N LYS A 30 10.80 -9.90 -5.11
CA LYS A 30 11.49 -9.12 -4.08
C LYS A 30 10.71 -7.86 -3.74
N LEU A 31 10.71 -7.46 -2.47
CA LEU A 31 10.12 -6.20 -2.04
C LEU A 31 11.12 -5.04 -2.20
N ILE A 32 10.63 -3.89 -2.66
CA ILE A 32 11.42 -2.65 -2.69
C ILE A 32 10.92 -1.73 -1.58
N ALA A 33 11.74 -1.52 -0.56
CA ALA A 33 11.55 -0.46 0.43
C ALA A 33 11.97 0.89 -0.20
N ALA A 34 10.98 1.72 -0.51
CA ALA A 34 11.15 2.99 -1.20
C ALA A 34 10.73 4.19 -0.35
N SER A 35 11.00 5.38 -0.87
CA SER A 35 10.57 6.66 -0.27
C SER A 35 11.07 6.89 1.16
N LEU A 36 12.25 6.37 1.48
CA LEU A 36 12.90 6.58 2.78
C LEU A 36 13.11 8.08 3.04
N ARG A 37 12.74 8.55 4.23
CA ARG A 37 12.81 9.96 4.63
C ARG A 37 13.86 10.24 5.70
N SER A 38 14.25 9.20 6.45
CA SER A 38 15.25 9.29 7.51
C SER A 38 16.21 8.10 7.47
N HIS A 39 17.44 8.30 7.93
CA HIS A 39 18.45 7.24 7.98
C HIS A 39 18.09 6.14 8.98
N ASN A 40 17.35 6.46 10.05
CA ASN A 40 16.90 5.47 11.04
C ASN A 40 16.06 4.36 10.41
N GLN A 41 15.35 4.66 9.31
CA GLN A 41 14.53 3.67 8.61
C GLN A 41 15.37 2.56 7.97
N LEU A 42 16.66 2.79 7.69
CA LEU A 42 17.57 1.75 7.18
C LEU A 42 17.78 0.63 8.21
N GLU A 43 17.77 0.97 9.50
CA GLU A 43 17.87 -0.01 10.59
C GLU A 43 16.52 -0.62 10.94
N LEU A 44 15.45 0.19 10.93
CA LEU A 44 14.08 -0.29 11.21
C LEU A 44 13.56 -1.22 10.11
N LEU A 45 14.04 -1.11 8.88
CA LEU A 45 13.60 -1.96 7.76
C LEU A 45 14.63 -3.03 7.39
N ALA A 46 15.68 -3.20 8.20
CA ALA A 46 16.76 -4.15 7.90
C ALA A 46 16.18 -5.56 7.71
N GLY A 47 16.61 -6.26 6.66
CA GLY A 47 16.02 -7.54 6.24
C GLY A 47 15.05 -7.41 5.06
N THR A 48 14.70 -6.19 4.63
CA THR A 48 14.04 -5.98 3.33
C THR A 48 14.98 -6.28 2.16
N ASP A 49 14.43 -6.75 1.03
CA ASP A 49 15.24 -7.24 -0.10
C ASP A 49 16.03 -6.14 -0.82
N VAL A 50 15.40 -5.00 -1.08
CA VAL A 50 15.96 -3.91 -1.87
C VAL A 50 15.57 -2.57 -1.26
N TYR A 51 16.55 -1.69 -1.08
CA TYR A 51 16.30 -0.29 -0.78
C TYR A 51 16.48 0.61 -2.00
N THR A 52 15.55 1.55 -2.17
CA THR A 52 15.79 2.74 -2.98
C THR A 52 16.01 3.93 -2.03
N ILE A 53 17.28 4.30 -1.85
CA ILE A 53 17.69 5.25 -0.84
C ILE A 53 17.93 6.62 -1.49
N PRO A 54 17.22 7.69 -1.09
CA PRO A 54 17.58 9.03 -1.53
C PRO A 54 19.01 9.40 -1.12
N PRO A 55 19.81 10.06 -1.97
CA PRO A 55 21.22 10.37 -1.68
C PRO A 55 21.44 11.05 -0.32
N LYS A 56 20.53 11.95 0.08
CA LYS A 56 20.57 12.64 1.39
C LYS A 56 20.43 11.66 2.56
N VAL A 57 19.55 10.67 2.45
CA VAL A 57 19.35 9.64 3.47
C VAL A 57 20.57 8.73 3.54
N ALA A 58 21.12 8.32 2.40
CA ALA A 58 22.34 7.51 2.34
C ALA A 58 23.55 8.21 2.99
N ALA A 59 23.75 9.49 2.67
CA ALA A 59 24.82 10.29 3.26
C ALA A 59 24.68 10.42 4.79
N SER A 60 23.45 10.65 5.27
CA SER A 60 23.16 10.70 6.70
C SER A 60 23.38 9.34 7.36
N GLY A 61 22.93 8.25 6.76
CA GLY A 61 23.11 6.90 7.30
C GLY A 61 24.57 6.50 7.42
N LYS A 62 25.41 6.86 6.42
CA LYS A 62 26.85 6.62 6.48
C LYS A 62 27.54 7.32 7.66
N LYS A 63 27.03 8.48 8.08
CA LYS A 63 27.60 9.26 9.18
C LYS A 63 27.12 8.78 10.55
N GLU A 64 25.84 8.46 10.67
CA GLU A 64 25.17 8.27 11.96
C GLU A 64 24.99 6.79 12.35
N LEU A 65 24.93 5.86 11.39
CA LEU A 65 24.67 4.45 11.68
C LEU A 65 25.95 3.67 11.98
N SER A 66 25.87 2.73 12.92
CA SER A 66 26.98 1.86 13.33
C SER A 66 27.43 0.87 12.25
N GLY A 67 26.58 0.64 11.23
CA GLY A 67 26.77 -0.38 10.19
C GLY A 67 26.48 -1.81 10.65
N LYS A 68 26.14 -2.02 11.93
CA LYS A 68 25.78 -3.34 12.48
C LYS A 68 24.28 -3.53 12.40
N PHE A 69 23.80 -4.02 11.26
CA PHE A 69 22.38 -4.29 11.05
C PHE A 69 22.01 -5.68 11.54
N THR A 70 20.82 -5.78 12.14
CA THR A 70 20.16 -7.05 12.45
C THR A 70 18.84 -7.08 11.70
N SER A 71 18.48 -8.23 11.14
CA SER A 71 17.18 -8.37 10.48
C SER A 71 16.05 -8.01 11.46
N ARG A 72 15.12 -7.19 10.98
CA ARG A 72 13.86 -6.81 11.61
C ARG A 72 12.68 -7.58 11.00
N MET A 73 12.95 -8.60 10.19
CA MET A 73 11.89 -9.53 9.78
C MET A 73 11.21 -10.11 11.03
N HIS A 74 9.90 -10.31 10.94
CA HIS A 74 9.04 -10.73 12.06
C HIS A 74 8.94 -9.75 13.23
N GLU A 75 9.51 -8.54 13.14
CA GLU A 75 9.26 -7.47 14.11
C GLU A 75 7.81 -6.98 13.99
N ASN A 76 7.15 -6.79 15.13
CA ASN A 76 5.83 -6.15 15.20
C ASN A 76 6.02 -4.75 15.80
N TYR A 77 6.13 -3.75 14.94
CA TYR A 77 6.26 -2.37 15.37
C TYR A 77 5.01 -1.92 16.12
N ASP A 78 5.20 -1.24 17.25
CA ASP A 78 4.09 -0.59 17.92
C ASP A 78 3.56 0.55 17.06
N VAL A 79 2.26 0.53 16.78
CA VAL A 79 1.58 1.53 15.97
C VAL A 79 0.65 2.32 16.89
N SER A 80 1.04 3.56 17.19
CA SER A 80 0.25 4.44 18.04
C SER A 80 -1.01 4.91 17.32
N ILE A 81 -2.18 4.45 17.78
CA ILE A 81 -3.50 4.85 17.27
C ILE A 81 -4.22 5.66 18.35
N TYR A 82 -4.78 6.81 17.97
CA TYR A 82 -5.62 7.56 18.89
C TYR A 82 -6.98 6.89 19.03
N ASN A 83 -7.63 7.04 20.19
CA ASN A 83 -8.97 6.47 20.41
C ASN A 83 -9.98 6.87 19.32
N SER A 84 -9.86 8.09 18.77
CA SER A 84 -10.70 8.60 17.68
C SER A 84 -10.52 7.87 16.34
N ALA A 85 -9.45 7.10 16.17
CA ALA A 85 -9.11 6.38 14.95
C ALA A 85 -9.22 4.85 15.10
N LYS A 86 -9.85 4.36 16.17
CA LYS A 86 -10.04 2.91 16.39
C LYS A 86 -10.84 2.23 15.28
N ASP A 87 -11.82 2.93 14.73
CA ASP A 87 -12.68 2.41 13.65
C ASP A 87 -12.10 2.69 12.25
N ALA A 88 -10.84 3.12 12.15
CA ALA A 88 -10.20 3.44 10.87
C ALA A 88 -9.63 2.21 10.15
N HIS A 89 -9.70 1.02 10.76
CA HIS A 89 -9.27 -0.24 10.19
C HIS A 89 -7.84 -0.21 9.61
N ILE A 90 -6.90 0.43 10.32
CA ILE A 90 -5.55 0.62 9.79
C ILE A 90 -4.76 -0.69 9.70
N GLU A 91 -5.19 -1.73 10.42
CA GLU A 91 -4.65 -3.08 10.30
C GLU A 91 -4.69 -3.62 8.86
N LYS A 92 -5.61 -3.10 8.03
CA LYS A 92 -5.71 -3.42 6.59
C LYS A 92 -4.42 -3.13 5.80
N PHE A 93 -3.54 -2.27 6.31
CA PHE A 93 -2.25 -1.98 5.67
C PHE A 93 -1.20 -3.10 5.82
N TRP A 94 -1.37 -4.03 6.77
CA TRP A 94 -0.37 -5.07 7.04
C TRP A 94 -0.93 -6.46 7.34
N GLU A 95 -2.21 -6.59 7.67
CA GLU A 95 -2.84 -7.87 7.91
C GLU A 95 -3.26 -8.55 6.61
N VAL A 96 -2.75 -9.77 6.40
CA VAL A 96 -3.20 -10.67 5.34
C VAL A 96 -3.95 -11.82 5.99
N ASN A 97 -5.28 -11.74 5.96
CA ASN A 97 -6.13 -12.77 6.53
C ASN A 97 -6.35 -13.96 5.56
N LYS A 98 -7.03 -15.00 6.05
CA LYS A 98 -7.33 -16.21 5.27
C LYS A 98 -8.12 -15.94 3.97
N ASN A 99 -8.96 -14.90 3.93
CA ASN A 99 -9.76 -14.57 2.75
C ASN A 99 -8.86 -13.99 1.66
N VAL A 100 -7.93 -13.10 2.03
CA VAL A 100 -6.92 -12.55 1.09
C VAL A 100 -6.05 -13.67 0.52
N LEU A 101 -5.66 -14.65 1.34
CA LEU A 101 -4.89 -15.81 0.87
C LEU A 101 -5.67 -16.67 -0.14
N LYS A 102 -6.95 -16.93 0.11
CA LYS A 102 -7.82 -17.65 -0.83
C LYS A 102 -7.98 -16.88 -2.14
N LEU A 103 -8.19 -15.56 -2.06
CA LEU A 103 -8.25 -14.69 -3.23
C LEU A 103 -6.95 -14.80 -4.05
N ALA A 104 -5.79 -14.68 -3.40
CA ALA A 104 -4.50 -14.80 -4.06
C ALA A 104 -4.30 -16.18 -4.72
N GLU A 105 -4.64 -17.27 -4.04
CA GLU A 105 -4.56 -18.63 -4.58
C GLU A 105 -5.45 -18.83 -5.81
N ARG A 106 -6.70 -18.34 -5.75
CA ARG A 106 -7.65 -18.43 -6.85
C ARG A 106 -7.18 -17.63 -8.07
N LEU A 107 -6.67 -16.42 -7.86
CA LEU A 107 -6.12 -15.58 -8.92
C LEU A 107 -4.83 -16.14 -9.52
N SER A 108 -3.98 -16.78 -8.70
CA SER A 108 -2.78 -17.46 -9.18
C SER A 108 -3.09 -18.71 -10.01
N SER A 109 -4.20 -19.38 -9.71
CA SER A 109 -4.63 -20.60 -10.42
C SER A 109 -5.29 -20.28 -11.76
N LYS A 110 -6.02 -19.17 -11.83
CA LYS A 110 -6.67 -18.69 -13.05
C LYS A 110 -6.76 -17.17 -13.05
N VAL A 111 -6.03 -16.56 -13.97
CA VAL A 111 -6.10 -15.11 -14.20
C VAL A 111 -7.49 -14.75 -14.75
N PRO A 112 -8.19 -13.77 -14.17
CA PRO A 112 -9.50 -13.35 -14.66
C PRO A 112 -9.37 -12.70 -16.04
N ALA A 113 -10.34 -12.95 -16.92
CA ALA A 113 -10.38 -12.40 -18.27
C ALA A 113 -10.77 -10.91 -18.28
N THR A 114 -11.49 -10.45 -17.25
CA THR A 114 -11.98 -9.07 -17.15
C THR A 114 -11.85 -8.52 -15.74
N GLY A 115 -11.84 -7.19 -15.63
CA GLY A 115 -11.92 -6.52 -14.32
C GLY A 115 -13.21 -6.85 -13.57
N HIS A 116 -14.32 -7.12 -14.27
CA HIS A 116 -15.56 -7.54 -13.62
C HIS A 116 -15.44 -8.92 -12.97
N GLU A 117 -14.81 -9.89 -13.66
CA GLU A 117 -14.54 -11.21 -13.11
C GLU A 117 -13.64 -11.13 -11.87
N LEU A 118 -12.61 -10.27 -11.87
CA LEU A 118 -11.78 -10.00 -10.69
C LEU A 118 -12.61 -9.52 -9.50
N ILE A 119 -13.52 -8.56 -9.73
CA ILE A 119 -14.38 -8.01 -8.67
C ILE A 119 -15.30 -9.09 -8.10
N CYS A 120 -15.94 -9.89 -8.97
CA CYS A 120 -16.80 -10.99 -8.53
C CYS A 120 -16.03 -12.00 -7.68
N ILE A 121 -14.82 -12.41 -8.13
CA ILE A 121 -13.97 -13.33 -7.36
C ILE A 121 -13.63 -12.74 -5.98
N ALA A 122 -13.23 -11.46 -5.91
CA ALA A 122 -12.91 -10.81 -4.64
C ALA A 122 -14.12 -10.76 -3.68
N GLN A 123 -15.32 -10.52 -4.20
CA GLN A 123 -16.55 -10.56 -3.41
C GLN A 123 -16.87 -11.96 -2.90
N GLU A 124 -16.76 -12.98 -3.76
CA GLU A 124 -16.98 -14.38 -3.41
C GLU A 124 -16.01 -14.87 -2.32
N GLU A 125 -14.75 -14.43 -2.36
CA GLU A 125 -13.75 -14.77 -1.34
C GLU A 125 -13.85 -13.94 -0.06
N GLY A 126 -14.80 -12.98 0.01
CA GLY A 126 -15.02 -12.17 1.21
C GLY A 126 -14.04 -11.01 1.37
N CYS A 127 -13.60 -10.43 0.25
CA CYS A 127 -12.76 -9.23 0.15
C CYS A 127 -13.46 -8.09 -0.65
N PRO A 128 -14.72 -7.73 -0.35
CA PRO A 128 -15.45 -6.72 -1.13
C PRO A 128 -14.87 -5.30 -0.98
N ASP A 129 -14.15 -5.04 0.11
CA ASP A 129 -13.50 -3.78 0.45
C ASP A 129 -12.24 -3.47 -0.38
N MET A 130 -11.67 -4.48 -1.04
CA MET A 130 -10.56 -4.33 -2.01
C MET A 130 -11.03 -3.76 -3.34
N PHE A 131 -12.29 -4.05 -3.74
CA PHE A 131 -12.88 -3.58 -4.99
C PHE A 131 -14.31 -3.06 -4.79
N PRO A 132 -14.47 -1.93 -4.08
CA PRO A 132 -15.77 -1.38 -3.72
C PRO A 132 -16.52 -0.84 -4.94
N ALA A 133 -17.84 -1.01 -4.95
CA ALA A 133 -18.70 -0.29 -5.88
C ALA A 133 -18.82 1.18 -5.45
N LEU A 134 -18.33 2.08 -6.30
CA LEU A 134 -18.34 3.52 -6.04
C LEU A 134 -19.41 4.24 -6.85
N THR A 135 -20.11 5.18 -6.20
CA THR A 135 -21.03 6.09 -6.88
C THR A 135 -20.26 7.06 -7.79
N LYS A 136 -20.97 7.75 -8.70
CA LYS A 136 -20.36 8.80 -9.53
C LYS A 136 -19.76 9.93 -8.69
N GLU A 137 -20.45 10.29 -7.61
CA GLU A 137 -20.00 11.33 -6.67
C GLU A 137 -18.73 10.91 -5.93
N GLU A 138 -18.69 9.67 -5.44
CA GLU A 138 -17.53 9.09 -4.76
C GLU A 138 -16.29 9.03 -5.65
N LYS A 139 -16.47 8.66 -6.92
CA LYS A 139 -15.40 8.75 -7.93
C LYS A 139 -14.92 10.20 -8.11
N GLY A 140 -15.84 11.16 -8.06
CA GLY A 140 -15.53 12.58 -8.09
C GLY A 140 -14.66 13.01 -6.90
N PHE A 141 -14.99 12.56 -5.68
CA PHE A 141 -14.19 12.84 -4.49
C PHE A 141 -12.77 12.30 -4.58
N ILE A 142 -12.59 11.05 -5.03
CA ILE A 142 -11.26 10.45 -5.21
C ILE A 142 -10.43 11.26 -6.21
N ALA A 143 -11.05 11.69 -7.31
CA ALA A 143 -10.35 12.49 -8.32
C ALA A 143 -9.98 13.89 -7.83
N SER A 144 -10.82 14.52 -6.99
CA SER A 144 -10.58 15.89 -6.50
C SER A 144 -9.62 15.97 -5.32
N ASP A 145 -9.54 14.93 -4.50
CA ASP A 145 -8.77 14.96 -3.25
C ASP A 145 -7.26 14.79 -3.45
N GLY A 146 -6.83 14.50 -4.68
CA GLY A 146 -5.43 14.31 -5.02
C GLY A 146 -4.89 12.98 -4.49
N LYS A 147 -3.62 12.97 -4.05
CA LYS A 147 -2.89 11.75 -3.69
C LYS A 147 -3.31 11.13 -2.35
N ILE A 148 -3.99 11.89 -1.49
CA ILE A 148 -4.40 11.46 -0.16
C ILE A 148 -5.90 11.78 0.02
N PRO A 149 -6.78 10.76 0.07
CA PRO A 149 -8.22 10.95 0.29
C PRO A 149 -8.54 11.69 1.58
N VAL A 150 -9.60 12.51 1.55
CA VAL A 150 -10.10 13.20 2.75
C VAL A 150 -10.86 12.21 3.64
N HIS A 151 -10.24 11.78 4.74
CA HIS A 151 -10.79 10.76 5.66
C HIS A 151 -12.24 11.00 6.08
N SER A 152 -12.65 12.24 6.38
CA SER A 152 -14.00 12.54 6.86
C SER A 152 -15.11 12.14 5.89
N ARG A 153 -14.83 12.07 4.58
CA ARG A 153 -15.80 11.59 3.57
C ARG A 153 -15.98 10.08 3.57
N TRP A 154 -14.98 9.35 4.07
CA TRP A 154 -14.91 7.89 3.98
C TRP A 154 -15.04 7.19 5.32
N ALA A 155 -14.91 7.92 6.43
CA ALA A 155 -14.90 7.39 7.79
C ALA A 155 -16.03 6.39 8.07
N GLN A 156 -17.26 6.71 7.65
CA GLN A 156 -18.41 5.83 7.86
C GLN A 156 -18.30 4.53 7.04
N LYS A 157 -17.85 4.61 5.79
CA LYS A 157 -17.67 3.41 4.94
C LYS A 157 -16.51 2.54 5.41
N ILE A 158 -15.43 3.16 5.87
CA ILE A 158 -14.29 2.46 6.47
C ILE A 158 -14.75 1.70 7.70
N LYS A 159 -15.42 2.39 8.63
CA LYS A 159 -15.98 1.79 9.85
C LYS A 159 -16.92 0.62 9.59
N GLU A 160 -17.70 0.68 8.51
CA GLU A 160 -18.60 -0.40 8.10
C GLU A 160 -17.92 -1.52 7.31
N GLY A 161 -16.60 -1.44 7.08
CA GLY A 161 -15.85 -2.40 6.28
C GLY A 161 -16.26 -2.42 4.80
N ARG A 162 -16.90 -1.36 4.30
CA ARG A 162 -17.33 -1.25 2.89
C ARG A 162 -16.19 -0.83 1.97
N ILE A 163 -15.14 -0.24 2.52
CA ILE A 163 -13.93 0.15 1.80
C ILE A 163 -12.76 0.16 2.77
N ALA A 164 -11.64 -0.41 2.37
CA ALA A 164 -10.44 -0.42 3.18
C ALA A 164 -9.61 0.87 2.92
N PRO A 165 -8.88 1.38 3.93
CA PRO A 165 -8.07 2.59 3.77
C PRO A 165 -6.93 2.43 2.76
N ASP A 166 -6.39 1.23 2.58
CA ASP A 166 -5.38 0.89 1.56
C ASP A 166 -5.98 0.91 0.14
N THR A 167 -7.20 0.41 -0.03
CA THR A 167 -7.97 0.53 -1.28
C THR A 167 -8.17 1.99 -1.66
N LEU A 168 -8.49 2.84 -0.68
CA LEU A 168 -8.64 4.28 -0.91
C LEU A 168 -7.36 4.95 -1.41
N LEU A 169 -6.21 4.61 -0.82
CA LEU A 169 -4.92 5.11 -1.30
C LEU A 169 -4.62 4.63 -2.72
N SER A 170 -4.93 3.37 -3.03
CA SER A 170 -4.74 2.79 -4.37
C SER A 170 -5.61 3.51 -5.42
N LEU A 171 -6.88 3.76 -5.10
CA LEU A 171 -7.80 4.48 -5.97
C LEU A 171 -7.39 5.94 -6.19
N ALA A 172 -6.94 6.63 -5.13
CA ALA A 172 -6.43 8.00 -5.22
C ALA A 172 -5.13 8.09 -6.02
N GLY A 173 -4.24 7.11 -5.85
CA GLY A 173 -3.03 6.99 -6.66
C GLY A 173 -3.35 6.86 -8.15
N LEU A 174 -4.31 5.99 -8.50
CA LEU A 174 -4.76 5.81 -9.89
C LEU A 174 -5.40 7.08 -10.47
N ALA A 175 -6.25 7.75 -9.69
CA ALA A 175 -6.90 8.98 -10.13
C ALA A 175 -5.90 10.13 -10.32
N SER A 176 -4.95 10.30 -9.38
CA SER A 176 -3.86 11.27 -9.50
C SER A 176 -2.99 10.97 -10.71
N PHE A 177 -2.63 9.71 -10.95
CA PHE A 177 -1.85 9.32 -12.12
C PHE A 177 -2.57 9.65 -13.43
N THR A 178 -3.89 9.39 -13.50
CA THR A 178 -4.70 9.72 -14.67
C THR A 178 -4.71 11.23 -14.94
N ALA A 179 -4.80 12.06 -13.90
CA ALA A 179 -4.72 13.51 -14.03
C ALA A 179 -3.33 13.97 -14.50
N ASP A 180 -2.26 13.39 -13.93
CA ASP A 180 -0.88 13.69 -14.32
C ASP A 180 -0.60 13.31 -15.79
N GLN A 181 -1.11 12.17 -16.25
CA GLN A 181 -1.00 11.75 -17.66
C GLN A 181 -1.73 12.73 -18.58
N LYS A 182 -2.95 13.14 -18.24
CA LYS A 182 -3.70 14.12 -19.04
C LYS A 182 -2.96 15.46 -19.15
N MET A 183 -2.31 15.92 -18.08
CA MET A 183 -1.50 17.15 -18.11
C MET A 183 -0.26 16.99 -19.00
N LEU A 184 0.38 15.82 -18.97
CA LEU A 184 1.49 15.51 -19.85
C LEU A 184 1.05 15.51 -21.31
N ASP A 185 -0.05 14.83 -21.63
CA ASP A 185 -0.61 14.76 -22.99
C ASP A 185 -0.92 16.16 -23.53
N GLN A 186 -1.62 16.99 -22.74
CA GLN A 186 -1.92 18.38 -23.11
C GLN A 186 -0.66 19.21 -23.37
N ARG A 187 0.38 19.00 -22.57
CA ARG A 187 1.66 19.68 -22.75
C ARG A 187 2.37 19.23 -24.03
N ILE A 188 2.33 17.94 -24.36
CA ILE A 188 2.92 17.40 -25.58
C ILE A 188 2.17 17.96 -26.80
N SER A 189 0.83 17.94 -26.79
CA SER A 189 0.00 18.51 -27.86
C SER A 189 0.37 19.97 -28.15
N GLY A 190 0.49 20.81 -27.11
CA GLY A 190 0.87 22.22 -27.29
C GLY A 190 2.32 22.47 -27.74
N ILE A 191 3.16 21.45 -27.85
CA ILE A 191 4.52 21.55 -28.42
C ILE A 191 4.55 21.11 -29.89
N ILE A 192 3.69 20.14 -30.26
CA ILE A 192 3.69 19.52 -31.59
C ILE A 192 2.66 20.15 -32.55
N GLU A 193 1.67 20.85 -32.01
CA GLU A 193 0.73 21.71 -32.75
C GLU A 193 1.27 23.14 -32.86
#